data_AF-A0A6N2E417-F1
#
_entry.id   AF-A0A6N2E417-F1
#
_cell.length_a   1.000
_cell.length_b   1.000
_cell.length_c   1.000
_cell.angle_alpha   90.00
_cell.angle_beta   90.00
_cell.angle_gamma   90.00
#
_symmetry.space_group_name_H-M   'P 1'
#
loop_
_entity.id
_entity.type
_entity.pdbx_description
1 polymer ?
#
loop_
_entity_poly.entity_id
_entity_poly.type
_entity_poly.pdbx_seq_one_letter_code
_entity_poly.pdbx_strand_id
1 'polypeptide(L)' 'MRDSFRDLTFEELASKREELKKKYQELRFNMVIGHVDNPLEKRLLRRRIARLNTLIYNHPELEKVQE' A
#
# COMPACT_ATOMS: atom_id res chain seq x y z
N MET A 1 -6.71 13.34 4.44
CA MET A 1 -7.06 12.03 3.86
C MET A 1 -6.55 10.91 4.78
N ARG A 2 -7.40 10.52 5.74
CA ARG A 2 -7.19 9.42 6.70
C ARG A 2 -7.79 8.17 6.07
N ASP A 3 -6.97 7.39 5.37
CA ASP A 3 -7.36 6.02 5.02
C ASP A 3 -7.21 5.21 6.31
N SER A 4 -8.33 4.82 6.92
CA SER A 4 -8.36 4.04 8.17
C SER A 4 -7.99 2.60 7.88
N PHE A 5 -6.71 2.27 8.01
CA PHE A 5 -6.19 0.90 7.90
C PHE A 5 -5.95 0.26 9.27
N ARG A 6 -6.45 0.86 10.36
CA ARG A 6 -6.14 0.44 11.73
C ARG A 6 -6.90 -0.81 12.20
N ASP A 7 -8.03 -1.12 11.56
CA ASP A 7 -8.95 -2.16 12.04
C ASP A 7 -8.91 -3.44 11.19
N LEU A 8 -7.94 -3.56 10.27
CA LEU A 8 -7.83 -4.69 9.34
C LEU A 8 -6.94 -5.78 9.92
N THR A 9 -7.24 -7.04 9.60
CA THR A 9 -6.40 -8.19 9.97
C THR A 9 -5.09 -8.20 9.19
N PHE A 10 -4.08 -8.93 9.67
CA PHE A 10 -2.77 -9.02 9.01
C PHE A 10 -2.88 -9.50 7.55
N GLU A 11 -3.71 -10.51 7.29
CA GLU A 11 -3.93 -11.07 5.94
C GLU A 11 -4.60 -10.06 5.00
N GLU A 12 -5.55 -9.26 5.52
CA GLU A 12 -6.20 -8.20 4.75
C GLU A 12 -5.24 -7.04 4.45
N LEU A 13 -4.34 -6.70 5.39
CA LEU A 13 -3.30 -5.71 5.17
C LEU A 13 -2.29 -6.18 4.11
N ALA A 14 -1.88 -7.44 4.15
CA ALA A 14 -1.00 -8.04 3.17
C ALA A 14 -1.65 -8.07 1.76
N SER A 15 -2.91 -8.48 1.68
CA SER A 15 -3.69 -8.50 0.44
C SER A 15 -3.83 -7.09 -0.17
N LYS A 16 -4.20 -6.10 0.64
CA LYS A 16 -4.29 -4.69 0.20
C LYS A 16 -2.95 -4.13 -0.25
N ARG A 17 -1.85 -4.52 0.41
CA ARG A 17 -0.50 -4.11 0.00
C ARG A 17 -0.19 -4.58 -1.41
N GLU A 18 -0.52 -5.84 -1.73
CA GLU A 18 -0.29 -6.39 -3.07
C GLU A 18 -1.16 -5.74 -4.13
N GLU A 19 -2.44 -5.49 -3.83
CA GLU A 19 -3.34 -4.78 -4.73
C GLU A 19 -2.82 -3.37 -5.07
N LEU A 20 -2.42 -2.59 -4.06
CA LEU A 20 -1.88 -1.26 -4.27
C LEU A 20 -0.54 -1.28 -4.99
N LYS A 21 0.28 -2.32 -4.80
CA LYS A 21 1.54 -2.50 -5.52
C LYS A 21 1.28 -2.77 -7.01
N LYS A 22 0.29 -3.61 -7.35
CA LYS A 22 -0.12 -3.85 -8.74
C LYS A 22 -0.61 -2.56 -9.40
N LYS A 23 -1.50 -1.81 -8.74
CA LYS A 23 -1.97 -0.49 -9.22
C LYS A 23 -0.82 0.49 -9.44
N TYR A 24 0.17 0.51 -8.55
CA TYR A 24 1.37 1.33 -8.73
C TYR A 24 2.23 0.91 -9.92
N GLN A 25 2.32 -0.39 -10.19
CA GLN A 25 3.02 -0.93 -11.38
C GLN A 25 2.30 -0.54 -12.66
N GLU A 26 0.98 -0.73 -12.73
CA GLU A 26 0.15 -0.32 -13.88
C GLU A 26 0.28 1.18 -14.15
N LEU A 27 0.15 2.02 -13.12
CA LEU A 27 0.33 3.46 -13.26
C LEU A 27 1.73 3.81 -13.76
N ARG A 28 2.77 3.11 -13.31
CA ARG A 28 4.13 3.28 -13.81
C ARG A 28 4.26 2.90 -15.29
N PHE A 29 3.63 1.82 -15.73
CA PHE A 29 3.63 1.42 -17.15
C PHE A 29 2.92 2.47 -18.00
N ASN A 30 1.76 2.96 -17.54
CA ASN A 30 1.01 4.01 -18.23
C ASN A 30 1.82 5.31 -18.35
N MET A 31 2.67 5.64 -17.35
CA MET A 31 3.62 6.76 -17.45
C MET A 31 4.64 6.59 -18.56
N VAL A 32 5.14 5.38 -18.80
CA VAL A 32 6.10 5.12 -19.87
C VAL A 32 5.42 5.21 -21.24
N ILE A 33 4.15 4.80 -21.33
CA ILE A 33 3.34 4.87 -22.56
C ILE A 33 2.86 6.30 -22.85
N GLY A 34 2.94 7.22 -21.89
CA GLY A 34 2.53 8.63 -22.04
C GLY A 34 1.04 8.88 -21.80
N HIS A 35 0.28 7.88 -21.33
CA HIS A 35 -1.13 8.00 -20.96
C HIS A 35 -1.25 8.17 -19.44
N VAL A 36 -0.88 9.34 -18.94
CA VAL A 36 -1.00 9.67 -17.51
C VAL A 36 -2.15 10.62 -17.31
N ASP A 37 -3.30 10.08 -16.90
CA ASP A 37 -4.48 10.90 -16.61
C ASP A 37 -4.29 11.72 -15.33
N ASN A 38 -3.61 11.16 -14.31
CA ASN A 38 -3.42 11.84 -13.04
C ASN A 38 -2.04 11.59 -12.37
N PRO A 39 -1.10 12.56 -12.45
CA PRO A 39 0.20 12.43 -11.80
C PRO A 39 0.15 12.45 -10.26
N LEU A 40 -0.91 12.99 -9.65
CA LEU A 40 -1.07 13.01 -8.19
C LEU A 40 -1.36 11.62 -7.61
N GLU A 41 -1.99 10.75 -8.39
CA GLU A 41 -2.35 9.40 -7.96
C GLU A 41 -1.11 8.58 -7.58
N LYS A 42 -0.02 8.74 -8.32
CA LYS A 42 1.28 8.13 -8.00
C LYS A 42 1.76 8.49 -6.59
N ARG A 43 1.64 9.76 -6.23
CA ARG A 43 2.06 10.26 -4.91
C ARG A 43 1.17 9.70 -3.80
N LEU A 44 -0.14 9.58 -4.06
CA LEU A 44 -1.09 8.99 -3.11
C LEU A 44 -0.84 7.49 -2.92
N LEU A 45 -0.66 6.73 -4.01
CA LEU A 45 -0.34 5.30 -3.97
C LEU A 45 0.94 5.02 -3.19
N ARG A 46 2.03 5.76 -3.44
CA ARG A 46 3.29 5.61 -2.68
C ARG A 46 3.08 5.85 -1.18
N ARG A 47 2.29 6.86 -0.81
CA ARG A 47 1.99 7.18 0.60
C ARG A 47 1.14 6.08 1.25
N ARG A 48 0.16 5.52 0.52
CA ARG A 48 -0.69 4.43 1.01
C ARG A 48 0.11 3.15 1.24
N ILE A 49 0.98 2.78 0.30
CA ILE A 49 1.88 1.62 0.45
C ILE A 49 2.78 1.78 1.67
N ALA A 50 3.40 2.96 1.85
CA ALA A 50 4.25 3.22 3.01
C ALA A 50 3.49 3.07 4.34
N ARG A 51 2.26 3.59 4.43
CA ARG A 51 1.42 3.44 5.62
C ARG A 51 1.05 1.99 5.91
N LEU A 52 0.66 1.22 4.88
CA LEU A 52 0.39 -0.21 5.05
C LEU A 52 1.63 -0.96 5.53
N ASN A 53 2.80 -0.69 4.97
CA ASN A 53 4.04 -1.32 5.44
C ASN A 53 4.35 -0.99 6.90
N THR A 54 4.13 0.25 7.34
CA THR A 54 4.29 0.63 8.76
C THR A 54 3.28 -0.10 9.66
N LEU A 55 2.03 -0.25 9.22
CA LEU A 55 1.02 -0.97 10.00
C LEU A 55 1.28 -2.47 10.06
N ILE A 56 1.73 -3.08 8.96
CA ILE A 56 2.16 -4.47 8.91
C ILE A 56 3.33 -4.70 9.87
N TYR A 57 4.32 -3.80 9.87
CA TYR A 57 5.50 -3.91 10.74
C TYR A 57 5.15 -3.80 12.23
N ASN A 58 4.24 -2.89 12.60
CA ASN A 58 3.80 -2.69 13.98
C ASN A 58 2.62 -3.61 14.38
N HIS A 59 2.27 -4.62 13.56
CA HIS A 59 1.15 -5.48 13.86
C HIS A 59 1.54 -6.45 15.01
N PRO A 60 0.71 -6.58 16.07
CA PRO A 60 1.05 -7.34 17.28
C PRO A 60 1.31 -8.83 17.05
N GLU A 61 0.93 -9.37 15.89
CA GLU A 61 1.21 -10.76 15.52
C GLU A 61 2.68 -11.03 15.18
N LEU A 62 3.44 -10.02 14.73
CA LEU A 62 4.88 -10.18 14.45
C LEU A 62 5.74 -10.08 15.72
N GLU A 63 5.28 -9.34 16.74
CA GLU A 63 5.96 -9.24 18.03
C GLU A 63 5.98 -10.59 18.76
N LYS A 64 4.90 -11.38 18.65
CA LYS A 64 4.77 -12.72 19.27
C LYS A 64 5.71 -13.79 18.69
N VAL A 65 6.26 -13.57 17.50
CA VAL A 65 7.19 -14.53 16.85
C VAL A 65 8.64 -14.29 17.29
N GLN A 66 8.92 -13.16 17.95
CA GLN A 66 10.25 -12.80 18.44
C GLN A 66 10.50 -13.18 19.91
N GLU A 67 9.47 -13.61 20.64
CA GLU A 67 9.57 -14.26 21.96
C GLU A 67 9.69 -15.78 21.82
#